data_AF-A0A1F3L275-F1
#
_entry.id   AF-A0A1F3L275-F1
#
_cell.length_a   1.000
_cell.length_b   1.000
_cell.length_c   1.000
_cell.angle_alpha   90.00
_cell.angle_beta   90.00
_cell.angle_gamma   90.00
#
_symmetry.space_group_name_H-M   'P 1'
#
loop_
_entity.id
_entity.type
_entity.pdbx_description
1 polymer ?
#
loop_
_entity_poly.entity_id
_entity_poly.type
_entity_poly.pdbx_seq_one_letter_code
_entity_poly.pdbx_strand_id
1 'polypeptide(L)'
;MKKFILIFFALFICKAYSQTWVTIPDTNFVNYLQSNIPQAMSGNQMDITSPWVTSYLDTIYLGTGNISDLTGIQYFTSLRLLNCNNNALNWLPPLPNTIKILACGMNQLTSLPELPDSLISLYCIQNNLTSFPPLPNTIISLTCEQNNLNSLPALPYSLKSFICYDNNLTELPELPAGLLRLECQNNLLTSLPALNSSLTYLDCRNNLITELPLLPQLNRLYCSTNNITCFPEFPSSIWQGYYDSHHVMVYSLYIWGNPFDCMPNHLPGIMSPDLLSYPLCAEGNTHGCPVVTGVEEKWENSQNLFELTMVQNKAVIQVPVTAKLFLYNTMGSVQLSATINKGKQEIDFSNLTSGMYIVTIISGAKVYYEKIVISH
;
A
#
# COMPACT_ATOMS: atom_id res chain seq x y z
N MET A 1 -26.87 -42.20 73.41
CA MET A 1 -27.77 -41.45 72.50
C MET A 1 -26.96 -40.35 71.83
N LYS A 2 -26.61 -40.48 70.55
CA LYS A 2 -25.86 -39.45 69.80
C LYS A 2 -26.83 -38.36 69.35
N LYS A 3 -26.63 -37.12 69.79
CA LYS A 3 -27.41 -35.94 69.37
C LYS A 3 -26.92 -35.49 68.00
N PHE A 4 -27.78 -35.59 66.98
CA PHE A 4 -27.57 -34.93 65.70
C PHE A 4 -27.95 -33.45 65.86
N ILE A 5 -26.99 -32.55 65.65
CA ILE A 5 -27.24 -31.10 65.54
C ILE A 5 -27.50 -30.84 64.05
N LEU A 6 -28.75 -30.57 63.68
CA LEU A 6 -29.09 -30.04 62.37
C LEU A 6 -28.67 -28.56 62.34
N ILE A 7 -27.64 -28.24 61.56
CA ILE A 7 -27.27 -26.87 61.23
C ILE A 7 -28.11 -26.45 60.03
N PHE A 8 -29.06 -25.54 60.25
CA PHE A 8 -29.86 -24.92 59.20
C PHE A 8 -28.98 -23.92 58.44
N PHE A 9 -28.50 -24.28 57.25
CA PHE A 9 -27.89 -23.32 56.33
C PHE A 9 -29.01 -22.48 55.71
N ALA A 10 -29.16 -21.25 56.19
CA ALA A 10 -29.96 -20.24 55.50
C ALA A 10 -29.21 -19.82 54.23
N LEU A 11 -29.65 -20.35 53.08
CA LEU A 11 -29.26 -19.86 51.76
C LEU A 11 -29.77 -18.42 51.61
N PHE A 12 -28.93 -17.44 51.94
CA PHE A 12 -29.12 -16.07 51.48
C PHE A 12 -28.91 -16.07 49.96
N ILE A 13 -30.02 -16.13 49.22
CA ILE A 13 -30.04 -15.77 47.81
C ILE A 13 -29.80 -14.25 47.76
N CYS A 14 -28.53 -13.86 47.68
CA CYS A 14 -28.19 -12.48 47.36
C CYS A 14 -28.65 -12.26 45.91
N LYS A 15 -29.84 -11.67 45.72
CA LYS A 15 -30.21 -11.11 44.42
C LYS A 15 -29.15 -10.06 44.12
N ALA A 16 -28.23 -10.36 43.21
CA ALA A 16 -27.39 -9.34 42.60
C ALA A 16 -28.36 -8.37 41.92
N TYR A 17 -28.58 -7.21 42.53
CA TYR A 17 -29.23 -6.11 41.83
C TYR A 17 -28.28 -5.75 40.70
N SER A 18 -28.72 -5.96 39.44
CA SER A 18 -28.00 -5.44 38.29
C SER A 18 -27.81 -3.94 38.52
N GLN A 19 -26.56 -3.51 38.71
CA GLN A 19 -26.26 -2.11 38.92
C GLN A 19 -26.73 -1.34 37.67
N THR A 20 -27.67 -0.41 37.82
CA THR A 20 -28.25 0.35 36.70
C THR A 20 -27.48 1.62 36.38
N TRP A 21 -26.52 2.00 37.23
CA TRP A 21 -25.71 3.20 37.08
C TRP A 21 -24.23 2.86 37.15
N VAL A 22 -23.45 3.29 36.16
CA VAL A 22 -21.99 3.15 36.17
C VAL A 22 -21.33 4.51 36.38
N THR A 23 -20.22 4.53 37.12
CA THR A 23 -19.40 5.74 37.27
C THR A 23 -18.53 5.90 36.02
N ILE A 24 -18.61 7.05 35.39
CA ILE A 24 -17.72 7.46 34.29
C ILE A 24 -16.55 8.26 34.90
N PRO A 25 -15.32 7.74 34.86
CA PRO A 25 -14.20 8.33 35.57
C PRO A 25 -13.61 9.57 34.88
N ASP A 26 -13.62 9.61 33.54
CA ASP A 26 -13.04 10.70 32.77
C ASP A 26 -14.00 11.89 32.69
N THR A 27 -13.53 13.06 33.15
CA THR A 27 -14.36 14.28 33.19
C THR A 27 -14.73 14.78 31.79
N ASN A 28 -13.85 14.64 30.80
CA ASN A 28 -14.13 15.07 29.44
C ASN A 28 -15.13 14.13 28.77
N PHE A 29 -15.05 12.82 29.05
CA PHE A 29 -16.07 11.88 28.60
C PHE A 29 -17.43 12.14 29.29
N VAL A 30 -17.44 12.43 30.59
CA VAL A 30 -18.66 12.89 31.30
C VAL A 30 -19.26 14.12 30.64
N ASN A 31 -18.46 15.15 30.33
CA ASN A 31 -18.94 16.38 29.69
C ASN A 31 -19.55 16.11 28.31
N TYR A 32 -18.94 15.21 27.54
CA TYR A 32 -19.51 14.76 26.26
C TYR A 32 -20.87 14.10 26.47
N LEU A 33 -20.97 13.13 27.38
CA LEU A 33 -22.21 12.39 27.64
C LEU A 33 -23.31 13.31 28.19
N GLN A 34 -22.98 14.23 29.10
CA GLN A 34 -23.94 15.22 29.61
C GLN A 34 -24.45 16.17 28.51
N SER A 35 -23.63 16.48 27.51
CA SER A 35 -24.03 17.34 26.40
C SER A 35 -24.88 16.61 25.36
N ASN A 36 -24.66 15.31 25.17
CA ASN A 36 -25.29 14.54 24.09
C ASN A 36 -26.45 13.62 24.56
N ILE A 37 -26.39 13.12 25.80
CA ILE A 37 -27.40 12.26 26.43
C ILE A 37 -27.71 12.67 27.87
N PRO A 38 -28.04 13.96 28.15
CA PRO A 38 -28.27 14.44 29.51
C PRO A 38 -29.29 13.61 30.30
N GLN A 39 -30.28 13.01 29.62
CA GLN A 39 -31.31 12.18 30.23
C GLN A 39 -30.79 10.85 30.81
N ALA A 40 -29.61 10.41 30.37
CA ALA A 40 -28.94 9.21 30.89
C ALA A 40 -27.86 9.55 31.94
N MET A 41 -27.64 10.83 32.26
CA MET A 41 -26.54 11.27 33.12
C MET A 41 -27.04 11.90 34.41
N SER A 42 -26.39 11.56 35.53
CA SER A 42 -26.57 12.21 36.83
C SER A 42 -25.18 12.46 37.44
N GLY A 43 -24.67 13.68 37.28
CA GLY A 43 -23.26 13.97 37.54
C GLY A 43 -22.36 13.09 36.68
N ASN A 44 -21.45 12.33 37.31
CA ASN A 44 -20.60 11.36 36.63
C ASN A 44 -21.17 9.93 36.60
N GLN A 45 -22.41 9.72 37.02
CA GLN A 45 -23.09 8.44 36.91
C GLN A 45 -23.87 8.39 35.59
N MET A 46 -23.76 7.29 34.85
CA MET A 46 -24.52 7.02 33.62
C MET A 46 -25.51 5.88 33.85
N ASP A 47 -26.78 6.09 33.53
CA ASP A 47 -27.84 5.08 33.55
C ASP A 47 -27.68 4.14 32.36
N ILE A 48 -27.19 2.93 32.60
CA ILE A 48 -26.93 1.93 31.56
C ILE A 48 -28.22 1.25 31.05
N THR A 49 -29.36 1.55 31.65
CA THR A 49 -30.68 1.05 31.21
C THR A 49 -31.44 2.08 30.35
N SER A 50 -30.91 3.30 30.25
CA SER A 50 -31.51 4.37 29.46
C SER A 50 -31.53 4.02 27.97
N PRO A 51 -32.65 4.22 27.24
CA PRO A 51 -32.70 4.02 25.79
C PRO A 51 -31.63 4.80 25.01
N TRP A 52 -31.18 5.94 25.56
CA TRP A 52 -30.08 6.72 25.00
C TRP A 52 -28.74 5.98 24.96
N VAL A 53 -28.51 5.09 25.92
CA VAL A 53 -27.33 4.23 25.99
C VAL A 53 -27.59 2.94 25.22
N THR A 54 -28.74 2.29 25.41
CA THR A 54 -28.95 0.93 24.89
C THR A 54 -29.40 0.87 23.43
N SER A 55 -30.08 1.91 22.92
CA SER A 55 -30.89 1.80 21.71
C SER A 55 -30.81 2.97 20.73
N TYR A 56 -30.56 4.20 21.20
CA TYR A 56 -30.66 5.38 20.34
C TYR A 56 -29.32 5.83 19.76
N LEU A 57 -28.23 5.73 20.52
CA LEU A 57 -26.92 6.09 20.00
C LEU A 57 -26.28 4.92 19.25
N ASP A 58 -26.20 5.07 17.94
CA ASP A 58 -25.46 4.18 17.06
C ASP A 58 -24.08 4.73 16.65
N THR A 59 -23.79 5.98 17.02
CA THR A 59 -22.60 6.70 16.60
C THR A 59 -22.10 7.61 17.71
N ILE A 60 -20.81 7.51 18.06
CA ILE A 60 -20.14 8.36 19.04
C ILE A 60 -18.84 8.91 18.42
N TYR A 61 -18.72 10.25 18.43
CA TYR A 61 -17.52 10.98 18.00
C TYR A 61 -16.94 11.75 19.18
N LEU A 62 -15.75 11.35 19.61
CA LEU A 62 -15.01 11.88 20.76
C LEU A 62 -13.70 12.58 20.34
N GLY A 63 -13.58 12.96 19.06
CA GLY A 63 -12.35 13.57 18.54
C GLY A 63 -11.98 14.84 19.28
N THR A 64 -10.70 14.99 19.65
CA THR A 64 -10.11 16.20 20.28
C THR A 64 -10.64 16.54 21.69
N GLY A 65 -10.82 15.54 22.55
CA GLY A 65 -11.38 15.72 23.90
C GLY A 65 -10.39 15.64 25.07
N ASN A 66 -9.11 15.32 24.82
CA ASN A 66 -8.15 14.94 25.88
C ASN A 66 -8.74 13.90 26.85
N ILE A 67 -9.49 12.93 26.30
CA ILE A 67 -10.08 11.82 27.04
C ILE A 67 -9.00 10.77 27.28
N SER A 68 -8.91 10.28 28.50
CA SER A 68 -7.91 9.31 28.95
C SER A 68 -8.52 7.96 29.36
N ASP A 69 -9.83 7.91 29.60
CA ASP A 69 -10.55 6.71 30.01
C ASP A 69 -11.97 6.68 29.40
N LEU A 70 -12.27 5.61 28.64
CA LEU A 70 -13.57 5.37 28.00
C LEU A 70 -14.48 4.39 28.77
N THR A 71 -14.15 4.09 30.03
CA THR A 71 -15.01 3.26 30.90
C THR A 71 -16.44 3.74 30.84
N GLY A 72 -17.35 2.83 30.50
CA GLY A 72 -18.75 3.12 30.23
C GLY A 72 -19.15 2.88 28.78
N ILE A 73 -18.21 2.94 27.83
CA ILE A 73 -18.51 2.74 26.41
C ILE A 73 -19.06 1.35 26.11
N GLN A 74 -18.70 0.33 26.91
CA GLN A 74 -19.16 -1.05 26.77
C GLN A 74 -20.69 -1.22 26.88
N TYR A 75 -21.38 -0.25 27.50
CA TYR A 75 -22.83 -0.32 27.70
C TYR A 75 -23.64 0.19 26.51
N PHE A 76 -23.02 0.81 25.52
CA PHE A 76 -23.73 1.33 24.34
C PHE A 76 -24.08 0.21 23.35
N THR A 77 -25.09 -0.59 23.67
CA THR A 77 -25.43 -1.85 22.98
C THR A 77 -25.95 -1.71 21.54
N SER A 78 -26.17 -0.49 21.07
CA SER A 78 -26.53 -0.21 19.67
C SER A 78 -25.42 0.52 18.90
N LEU A 79 -24.26 0.76 19.53
CA LEU A 79 -23.16 1.52 18.95
C LEU A 79 -22.56 0.79 17.75
N ARG A 80 -22.54 1.44 16.60
CA ARG A 80 -21.99 0.94 15.33
C ARG A 80 -20.70 1.66 14.94
N LEU A 81 -20.57 2.95 15.27
CA LEU A 81 -19.37 3.72 14.99
C LEU A 81 -18.86 4.36 16.28
N LEU A 82 -17.62 4.04 16.64
CA LEU A 82 -16.87 4.73 17.68
C LEU A 82 -15.66 5.40 17.05
N ASN A 83 -15.62 6.73 17.11
CA ASN A 83 -14.44 7.51 16.77
C ASN A 83 -13.92 8.20 18.03
N CYS A 84 -12.78 7.75 18.52
CA CYS A 84 -12.05 8.29 19.66
C CYS A 84 -10.64 8.76 19.26
N ASN A 85 -10.45 9.13 18.00
CA ASN A 85 -9.18 9.65 17.50
C ASN A 85 -8.73 10.89 18.27
N ASN A 86 -7.41 11.16 18.31
CA ASN A 86 -6.84 12.39 18.87
C ASN A 86 -7.23 12.62 20.34
N ASN A 87 -6.88 11.66 21.20
CA ASN A 87 -7.10 11.71 22.64
C ASN A 87 -5.83 11.26 23.40
N ALA A 88 -5.95 11.04 24.70
CA ALA A 88 -4.86 10.60 25.57
C ALA A 88 -5.08 9.16 26.06
N LEU A 89 -5.74 8.31 25.24
CA LEU A 89 -6.05 6.94 25.62
C LEU A 89 -4.80 6.07 25.58
N ASN A 90 -4.49 5.40 26.67
CA ASN A 90 -3.44 4.39 26.76
C ASN A 90 -3.98 2.95 26.79
N TRP A 91 -5.30 2.78 26.98
CA TRP A 91 -6.03 1.53 26.83
C TRP A 91 -7.45 1.80 26.31
N LEU A 92 -8.13 0.76 25.83
CA LEU A 92 -9.57 0.78 25.56
C LEU A 92 -10.28 -0.27 26.43
N PRO A 93 -11.44 0.05 27.03
CA PRO A 93 -12.29 -0.94 27.68
C PRO A 93 -12.88 -1.94 26.67
N PRO A 94 -13.53 -3.01 27.15
CA PRO A 94 -14.29 -3.91 26.28
C PRO A 94 -15.23 -3.13 25.36
N LEU A 95 -15.22 -3.49 24.09
CA LEU A 95 -16.00 -2.80 23.07
C LEU A 95 -17.41 -3.40 22.98
N PRO A 96 -18.45 -2.59 22.71
CA PRO A 96 -19.76 -3.13 22.34
C PRO A 96 -19.66 -4.07 21.13
N ASN A 97 -20.31 -5.24 21.23
CA ASN A 97 -20.32 -6.27 20.20
C ASN A 97 -21.05 -5.89 18.89
N THR A 98 -21.55 -4.65 18.80
CA THR A 98 -22.25 -4.09 17.63
C THR A 98 -21.39 -3.15 16.79
N ILE A 99 -20.18 -2.81 17.26
CA ILE A 99 -19.30 -1.87 16.55
C ILE A 99 -18.92 -2.44 15.19
N LYS A 100 -19.16 -1.63 14.16
CA LYS A 100 -18.77 -1.87 12.77
C LYS A 100 -17.55 -1.05 12.38
N ILE A 101 -17.37 0.13 12.96
CA ILE A 101 -16.26 1.03 12.66
C ILE A 101 -15.64 1.49 13.98
N LEU A 102 -14.36 1.17 14.17
CA LEU A 102 -13.55 1.67 15.28
C LEU A 102 -12.44 2.56 14.72
N ALA A 103 -12.47 3.84 15.08
CA ALA A 103 -11.38 4.77 14.88
C ALA A 103 -10.81 5.16 16.25
N CYS A 104 -9.56 4.78 16.50
CA CYS A 104 -8.84 4.99 17.76
C CYS A 104 -7.40 5.48 17.53
N GLY A 105 -7.13 6.06 16.36
CA GLY A 105 -5.82 6.58 15.98
C GLY A 105 -5.41 7.84 16.75
N MET A 106 -4.12 8.17 16.70
CA MET A 106 -3.54 9.35 17.36
C MET A 106 -3.85 9.34 18.87
N ASN A 107 -3.50 8.23 19.51
CA ASN A 107 -3.61 7.98 20.95
C ASN A 107 -2.26 7.40 21.45
N GLN A 108 -2.24 6.81 22.64
CA GLN A 108 -1.06 6.22 23.26
C GLN A 108 -1.28 4.72 23.55
N LEU A 109 -2.17 4.06 22.79
CA LEU A 109 -2.56 2.67 23.01
C LEU A 109 -1.36 1.74 22.80
N THR A 110 -1.10 0.87 23.77
CA THR A 110 -0.07 -0.18 23.65
C THR A 110 -0.65 -1.52 23.20
N SER A 111 -1.96 -1.70 23.35
CA SER A 111 -2.70 -2.89 22.93
C SER A 111 -4.16 -2.54 22.64
N LEU A 112 -4.83 -3.37 21.84
CA LEU A 112 -6.28 -3.32 21.67
C LEU A 112 -6.97 -4.43 22.50
N PRO A 113 -8.19 -4.20 23.00
CA PRO A 113 -9.03 -5.25 23.58
C PRO A 113 -9.50 -6.22 22.49
N GLU A 114 -10.20 -7.29 22.87
CA GLU A 114 -10.87 -8.16 21.92
C GLU A 114 -11.77 -7.36 20.97
N LEU A 115 -11.61 -7.62 19.67
CA LEU A 115 -12.34 -6.91 18.63
C LEU A 115 -13.67 -7.62 18.35
N PRO A 116 -14.79 -6.89 18.24
CA PRO A 116 -16.08 -7.51 18.05
C PRO A 116 -16.22 -8.13 16.65
N ASP A 117 -16.89 -9.27 16.55
CA ASP A 117 -17.12 -9.99 15.28
C ASP A 117 -17.88 -9.17 14.23
N SER A 118 -18.55 -8.08 14.63
CA SER A 118 -19.22 -7.15 13.74
C SER A 118 -18.30 -6.13 13.06
N LEU A 119 -17.03 -6.06 13.45
CA LEU A 119 -16.11 -5.00 13.03
C LEU A 119 -15.76 -5.12 11.53
N ILE A 120 -16.03 -4.06 10.78
CA ILE A 120 -15.80 -3.95 9.35
C ILE A 120 -14.56 -3.09 9.05
N SER A 121 -14.36 -2.02 9.82
CA SER A 121 -13.21 -1.12 9.64
C SER A 121 -12.53 -0.82 10.97
N LEU A 122 -11.21 -0.98 10.97
CA LEU A 122 -10.34 -0.63 12.09
C LEU A 122 -9.31 0.42 11.64
N TYR A 123 -9.34 1.59 12.28
CA TYR A 123 -8.39 2.67 12.09
C TYR A 123 -7.66 2.95 13.41
N CYS A 124 -6.38 2.59 13.50
CA CYS A 124 -5.56 2.70 14.72
C CYS A 124 -4.18 3.33 14.47
N ILE A 125 -4.07 4.15 13.42
CA ILE A 125 -2.91 4.96 13.06
C ILE A 125 -2.30 5.68 14.26
N GLN A 126 -0.97 5.77 14.32
CA GLN A 126 -0.25 6.62 15.28
C GLN A 126 -0.61 6.31 16.73
N ASN A 127 -0.23 5.09 17.15
CA ASN A 127 -0.31 4.59 18.52
C ASN A 127 1.03 3.92 18.89
N ASN A 128 1.07 3.24 20.03
CA ASN A 128 2.24 2.48 20.49
C ASN A 128 2.00 0.96 20.43
N LEU A 129 1.14 0.48 19.53
CA LEU A 129 0.77 -0.94 19.47
C LEU A 129 1.98 -1.80 19.09
N THR A 130 2.20 -2.88 19.83
CA THR A 130 3.27 -3.85 19.53
C THR A 130 2.76 -5.14 18.91
N SER A 131 1.46 -5.42 19.04
CA SER A 131 0.76 -6.60 18.51
C SER A 131 -0.74 -6.35 18.43
N PHE A 132 -1.44 -7.15 17.61
CA PHE A 132 -2.90 -7.21 17.58
C PHE A 132 -3.46 -8.43 18.32
N PRO A 133 -4.67 -8.34 18.90
CA PRO A 133 -5.51 -9.51 19.17
C PRO A 133 -5.93 -10.18 17.84
N PRO A 134 -6.57 -11.36 17.87
CA PRO A 134 -7.16 -11.95 16.67
C PRO A 134 -8.07 -10.97 15.92
N LEU A 135 -7.91 -10.91 14.60
CA LEU A 135 -8.69 -10.02 13.74
C LEU A 135 -9.99 -10.72 13.29
N PRO A 136 -11.17 -10.12 13.49
CA PRO A 136 -12.42 -10.63 12.96
C PRO A 136 -12.39 -10.78 11.44
N ASN A 137 -12.95 -11.89 10.96
CA ASN A 137 -13.03 -12.21 9.53
C ASN A 137 -13.95 -11.27 8.73
N THR A 138 -14.64 -10.34 9.39
CA THR A 138 -15.54 -9.33 8.83
C THR A 138 -14.82 -8.02 8.45
N ILE A 139 -13.56 -7.84 8.86
CA ILE A 139 -12.80 -6.62 8.56
C ILE A 139 -12.47 -6.54 7.06
N ILE A 140 -12.96 -5.47 6.44
CA ILE A 140 -12.72 -5.11 5.04
C ILE A 140 -11.57 -4.11 4.91
N SER A 141 -11.38 -3.24 5.92
CA SER A 141 -10.35 -2.19 5.93
C SER A 141 -9.60 -2.18 7.25
N LEU A 142 -8.28 -2.34 7.17
CA LEU A 142 -7.37 -2.27 8.32
C LEU A 142 -6.31 -1.20 8.06
N THR A 143 -6.26 -0.18 8.92
CA THR A 143 -5.19 0.82 8.93
C THR A 143 -4.54 0.89 10.31
N CYS A 144 -3.25 0.60 10.35
CA CYS A 144 -2.45 0.46 11.56
C CYS A 144 -1.04 1.01 11.38
N GLU A 145 -0.89 1.97 10.48
CA GLU A 145 0.36 2.65 10.24
C GLU A 145 0.88 3.40 11.47
N GLN A 146 2.18 3.71 11.50
CA GLN A 146 2.80 4.50 12.57
C GLN A 146 2.57 3.88 13.96
N ASN A 147 2.95 2.61 14.10
CA ASN A 147 2.92 1.87 15.35
C ASN A 147 4.27 1.18 15.57
N ASN A 148 4.37 0.31 16.57
CA ASN A 148 5.58 -0.47 16.87
C ASN A 148 5.35 -1.97 16.64
N LEU A 149 4.51 -2.33 15.66
CA LEU A 149 4.16 -3.73 15.39
C LEU A 149 5.39 -4.47 14.87
N ASN A 150 5.74 -5.57 15.54
CA ASN A 150 6.84 -6.45 15.09
C ASN A 150 6.30 -7.70 14.35
N SER A 151 5.02 -8.03 14.53
CA SER A 151 4.34 -9.16 13.90
C SER A 151 2.85 -8.89 13.77
N LEU A 152 2.19 -9.62 12.88
CA LEU A 152 0.75 -9.55 12.67
C LEU A 152 0.10 -10.93 12.88
N PRO A 153 -1.14 -11.00 13.39
CA PRO A 153 -1.93 -12.22 13.33
C PRO A 153 -2.33 -12.54 11.87
N ALA A 154 -3.00 -13.68 11.67
CA ALA A 154 -3.58 -14.01 10.37
C ALA A 154 -4.53 -12.89 9.90
N LEU A 155 -4.44 -12.54 8.61
CA LEU A 155 -5.28 -11.50 8.02
C LEU A 155 -6.70 -12.04 7.72
N PRO A 156 -7.74 -11.22 7.95
CA PRO A 156 -9.12 -11.56 7.58
C PRO A 156 -9.27 -11.88 6.09
N TYR A 157 -9.98 -12.96 5.74
CA TYR A 157 -10.19 -13.33 4.33
C TYR A 157 -11.02 -12.29 3.54
N SER A 158 -11.80 -11.44 4.24
CA SER A 158 -12.62 -10.39 3.63
C SER A 158 -11.85 -9.08 3.38
N LEU A 159 -10.60 -8.97 3.85
CA LEU A 159 -9.80 -7.75 3.80
C LEU A 159 -9.57 -7.30 2.34
N LYS A 160 -9.86 -6.02 2.07
CA LYS A 160 -9.72 -5.38 0.75
C LYS A 160 -8.63 -4.31 0.74
N SER A 161 -8.43 -3.61 1.85
CA SER A 161 -7.39 -2.59 1.99
C SER A 161 -6.61 -2.83 3.28
N PHE A 162 -5.30 -2.96 3.14
CA PHE A 162 -4.39 -3.12 4.27
C PHE A 162 -3.28 -2.07 4.24
N ILE A 163 -3.23 -1.24 5.29
CA ILE A 163 -2.26 -0.15 5.46
C ILE A 163 -1.52 -0.37 6.78
N CYS A 164 -0.24 -0.70 6.71
CA CYS A 164 0.60 -1.04 7.86
C CYS A 164 2.01 -0.42 7.79
N TYR A 165 2.18 0.65 7.02
CA TYR A 165 3.46 1.34 6.89
C TYR A 165 3.94 1.97 8.19
N ASP A 166 5.23 2.31 8.29
CA ASP A 166 5.85 2.86 9.50
C ASP A 166 5.62 1.96 10.73
N ASN A 167 6.09 0.72 10.63
CA ASN A 167 6.12 -0.27 11.73
C ASN A 167 7.48 -0.99 11.72
N ASN A 168 7.63 -2.01 12.56
CA ASN A 168 8.86 -2.81 12.69
C ASN A 168 8.67 -4.23 12.15
N LEU A 169 7.79 -4.43 11.15
CA LEU A 169 7.46 -5.75 10.63
C LEU A 169 8.65 -6.33 9.86
N THR A 170 9.06 -7.54 10.22
CA THR A 170 10.10 -8.29 9.49
C THR A 170 9.51 -9.24 8.44
N GLU A 171 8.23 -9.59 8.59
CA GLU A 171 7.47 -10.41 7.66
C GLU A 171 5.99 -10.01 7.64
N LEU A 172 5.30 -10.37 6.56
CA LEU A 172 3.85 -10.28 6.48
C LEU A 172 3.24 -11.69 6.49
N PRO A 173 2.07 -11.88 7.14
CA PRO A 173 1.28 -13.10 7.00
C PRO A 173 0.76 -13.27 5.57
N GLU A 174 0.21 -14.44 5.27
CA GLU A 174 -0.43 -14.71 3.97
C GLU A 174 -1.49 -13.64 3.62
N LEU A 175 -1.42 -13.14 2.39
CA LEU A 175 -2.34 -12.11 1.92
C LEU A 175 -3.67 -12.76 1.49
N PRO A 176 -4.82 -12.19 1.91
CA PRO A 176 -6.10 -12.74 1.52
C PRO A 176 -6.36 -12.56 0.02
N ALA A 177 -6.99 -13.56 -0.61
CA ALA A 177 -7.19 -13.63 -2.06
C ALA A 177 -7.96 -12.43 -2.67
N GLY A 178 -8.69 -11.69 -1.83
CA GLY A 178 -9.49 -10.54 -2.22
C GLY A 178 -8.82 -9.18 -1.99
N LEU A 179 -7.57 -9.13 -1.50
CA LEU A 179 -6.90 -7.89 -1.14
C LEU A 179 -6.58 -7.05 -2.38
N LEU A 180 -7.07 -5.81 -2.41
CA LEU A 180 -6.94 -4.90 -3.56
C LEU A 180 -5.79 -3.90 -3.40
N ARG A 181 -5.50 -3.49 -2.16
CA ARG A 181 -4.47 -2.50 -1.83
C ARG A 181 -3.65 -2.95 -0.62
N LEU A 182 -2.33 -2.93 -0.78
CA LEU A 182 -1.34 -3.16 0.27
C LEU A 182 -0.35 -1.99 0.35
N GLU A 183 -0.22 -1.41 1.54
CA GLU A 183 0.79 -0.40 1.87
C GLU A 183 1.57 -0.82 3.10
N CYS A 184 2.82 -1.20 2.89
CA CYS A 184 3.73 -1.77 3.89
C CYS A 184 5.11 -1.11 3.87
N GLN A 185 5.21 0.09 3.29
CA GLN A 185 6.47 0.84 3.25
C GLN A 185 7.02 1.17 4.64
N ASN A 186 8.32 1.45 4.74
CA ASN A 186 8.98 1.79 6.00
C ASN A 186 8.78 0.70 7.07
N ASN A 187 9.16 -0.52 6.72
CA ASN A 187 9.24 -1.67 7.62
C ASN A 187 10.62 -2.33 7.46
N LEU A 188 10.77 -3.54 8.00
CA LEU A 188 12.01 -4.33 7.94
C LEU A 188 11.80 -5.61 7.11
N LEU A 189 10.88 -5.60 6.15
CA LEU A 189 10.52 -6.78 5.36
C LEU A 189 11.69 -7.21 4.47
N THR A 190 12.08 -8.47 4.55
CA THR A 190 13.11 -9.06 3.67
C THR A 190 12.53 -9.73 2.43
N SER A 191 11.22 -10.02 2.45
CA SER A 191 10.48 -10.64 1.36
C SER A 191 8.99 -10.30 1.49
N LEU A 192 8.25 -10.44 0.39
CA LEU A 192 6.79 -10.40 0.42
C LEU A 192 6.21 -11.82 0.30
N PRO A 193 5.07 -12.12 0.96
CA PRO A 193 4.29 -13.32 0.67
C PRO A 193 3.76 -13.29 -0.78
N ALA A 194 3.22 -14.42 -1.23
CA ALA A 194 2.61 -14.51 -2.56
C ALA A 194 1.51 -13.43 -2.72
N LEU A 195 1.59 -12.68 -3.83
CA LEU A 195 0.61 -11.66 -4.15
C LEU A 195 -0.62 -12.31 -4.78
N ASN A 196 -1.80 -11.86 -4.37
CA ASN A 196 -3.05 -12.35 -4.93
C ASN A 196 -3.39 -11.66 -6.27
N SER A 197 -4.17 -12.33 -7.12
CA SER A 197 -4.53 -11.83 -8.46
C SER A 197 -5.44 -10.59 -8.46
N SER A 198 -6.09 -10.27 -7.33
CA SER A 198 -6.95 -9.09 -7.19
C SER A 198 -6.18 -7.83 -6.79
N LEU A 199 -4.91 -7.95 -6.40
CA LEU A 199 -4.11 -6.82 -5.94
C LEU A 199 -3.86 -5.85 -7.12
N THR A 200 -4.18 -4.57 -6.91
CA THR A 200 -4.03 -3.52 -7.91
C THR A 200 -3.09 -2.41 -7.46
N TYR A 201 -2.80 -2.32 -6.16
CA TYR A 201 -1.92 -1.31 -5.59
C TYR A 201 -0.97 -1.98 -4.58
N LEU A 202 0.33 -1.83 -4.81
CA LEU A 202 1.37 -2.27 -3.90
C LEU A 202 2.35 -1.13 -3.61
N ASP A 203 2.47 -0.76 -2.34
CA ASP A 203 3.56 0.06 -1.82
C ASP A 203 4.36 -0.72 -0.78
N CYS A 204 5.62 -1.00 -1.10
CA CYS A 204 6.58 -1.73 -0.28
C CYS A 204 7.93 -1.00 -0.23
N ARG A 205 7.92 0.32 -0.44
CA ARG A 205 9.14 1.15 -0.42
C ARG A 205 9.87 1.08 0.93
N ASN A 206 11.16 1.37 0.94
CA ASN A 206 11.97 1.49 2.16
C ASN A 206 11.83 0.24 3.05
N ASN A 207 12.19 -0.91 2.50
CA ASN A 207 12.26 -2.19 3.19
C ASN A 207 13.63 -2.83 2.88
N LEU A 208 13.80 -4.11 3.19
CA LEU A 208 15.01 -4.90 2.94
C LEU A 208 14.76 -6.02 1.92
N ILE A 209 13.76 -5.84 1.04
CA ILE A 209 13.29 -6.88 0.12
C ILE A 209 14.40 -7.20 -0.89
N THR A 210 14.72 -8.49 -1.08
CA THR A 210 15.73 -8.92 -2.05
C THR A 210 15.15 -9.39 -3.38
N GLU A 211 13.89 -9.80 -3.39
CA GLU A 211 13.17 -10.27 -4.58
C GLU A 211 11.67 -10.02 -4.43
N LEU A 212 11.00 -9.79 -5.55
CA LEU A 212 9.54 -9.73 -5.58
C LEU A 212 8.97 -11.08 -6.06
N PRO A 213 7.84 -11.53 -5.48
CA PRO A 213 7.05 -12.61 -6.06
C PRO A 213 6.45 -12.17 -7.42
N LEU A 214 5.84 -13.12 -8.14
CA LEU A 214 5.14 -12.82 -9.39
C LEU A 214 4.11 -11.70 -9.18
N LEU A 215 4.17 -10.68 -10.05
CA LEU A 215 3.30 -9.52 -9.97
C LEU A 215 1.93 -9.84 -10.60
N PRO A 216 0.80 -9.53 -9.92
CA PRO A 216 -0.52 -9.56 -10.53
C PRO A 216 -0.70 -8.35 -11.47
N GLN A 217 -1.89 -8.15 -12.04
CA GLN A 217 -2.20 -6.98 -12.87
C GLN A 217 -2.31 -5.70 -12.03
N LEU A 218 -1.17 -5.23 -11.52
CA LEU A 218 -1.04 -4.02 -10.72
C LEU A 218 -1.27 -2.78 -11.57
N ASN A 219 -1.99 -1.81 -11.00
CA ASN A 219 -2.11 -0.47 -11.56
C ASN A 219 -1.00 0.46 -11.05
N ARG A 220 -0.49 0.22 -9.83
CA ARG A 220 0.58 1.00 -9.20
C ARG A 220 1.53 0.09 -8.41
N LEU A 221 2.83 0.30 -8.60
CA LEU A 221 3.90 -0.40 -7.90
C LEU A 221 4.93 0.60 -7.39
N TYR A 222 4.98 0.76 -6.07
CA TYR A 222 5.96 1.56 -5.36
C TYR A 222 6.86 0.61 -4.56
N CYS A 223 8.10 0.45 -5.01
CA CYS A 223 9.07 -0.53 -4.50
C CYS A 223 10.50 0.04 -4.38
N SER A 224 10.64 1.38 -4.37
CA SER A 224 11.91 2.06 -4.21
C SER A 224 12.59 1.77 -2.87
N THR A 225 13.92 1.88 -2.82
CA THR A 225 14.74 1.71 -1.60
C THR A 225 14.54 0.32 -0.98
N ASN A 226 14.95 -0.70 -1.71
CA ASN A 226 15.01 -2.09 -1.27
C ASN A 226 16.37 -2.66 -1.69
N ASN A 227 16.56 -3.97 -1.61
CA ASN A 227 17.78 -4.67 -2.03
C ASN A 227 17.53 -5.59 -3.24
N ILE A 228 16.60 -5.21 -4.13
CA ILE A 228 16.21 -6.00 -5.29
C ILE A 228 17.25 -5.84 -6.40
N THR A 229 17.99 -6.90 -6.70
CA THR A 229 18.92 -6.94 -7.84
C THR A 229 18.22 -7.31 -9.14
N CYS A 230 17.03 -7.89 -9.04
CA CYS A 230 16.31 -8.40 -10.18
C CYS A 230 14.79 -8.26 -10.03
N PHE A 231 14.17 -7.51 -10.93
CA PHE A 231 12.72 -7.39 -10.97
C PHE A 231 12.08 -8.45 -11.88
N PRO A 232 10.92 -9.01 -11.50
CA PRO A 232 10.08 -9.76 -12.44
C PRO A 232 9.51 -8.83 -13.50
N GLU A 233 8.98 -9.39 -14.59
CA GLU A 233 8.27 -8.61 -15.61
C GLU A 233 7.17 -7.75 -14.98
N PHE A 234 7.16 -6.47 -15.35
CA PHE A 234 6.14 -5.55 -14.88
C PHE A 234 4.85 -5.70 -15.71
N PRO A 235 3.67 -5.73 -15.06
CA PRO A 235 2.41 -5.89 -15.77
C PRO A 235 2.06 -4.64 -16.60
N SER A 236 1.52 -4.84 -17.80
CA SER A 236 1.11 -3.76 -18.71
C SER A 236 -0.07 -2.93 -18.21
N SER A 237 -0.75 -3.37 -17.13
CA SER A 237 -1.79 -2.63 -16.43
C SER A 237 -1.27 -1.41 -15.65
N ILE A 238 0.04 -1.31 -15.40
CA ILE A 238 0.61 -0.11 -14.78
C ILE A 238 0.44 1.04 -15.76
N TRP A 239 -0.36 2.03 -15.38
CA TRP A 239 -0.60 3.23 -16.18
C TRP A 239 0.43 4.31 -15.81
N GLN A 240 0.66 5.26 -16.70
CA GLN A 240 1.77 6.22 -16.56
C GLN A 240 1.80 6.95 -15.20
N GLY A 241 0.65 7.40 -14.70
CA GLY A 241 0.56 8.23 -13.50
C GLY A 241 -0.34 9.44 -13.71
N TYR A 242 -0.41 10.33 -12.72
CA TYR A 242 -1.24 11.53 -12.77
C TYR A 242 -0.45 12.77 -12.37
N TYR A 243 -0.92 13.94 -12.81
CA TYR A 243 -0.45 15.22 -12.28
C TYR A 243 -1.15 15.53 -10.97
N ASP A 244 -0.37 15.84 -9.93
CA ASP A 244 -0.93 16.29 -8.65
C ASP A 244 -1.48 17.73 -8.74
N SER A 245 -1.99 18.27 -7.62
CA SER A 245 -2.51 19.63 -7.56
C SER A 245 -1.47 20.71 -7.88
N HIS A 246 -0.17 20.39 -7.81
CA HIS A 246 0.95 21.28 -8.12
C HIS A 246 1.47 21.08 -9.55
N HIS A 247 0.77 20.31 -10.38
CA HIS A 247 1.18 19.94 -11.74
C HIS A 247 2.52 19.19 -11.78
N VAL A 248 2.83 18.45 -10.72
CA VAL A 248 3.98 17.54 -10.66
C VAL A 248 3.53 16.16 -11.09
N MET A 249 4.28 15.54 -12.00
CA MET A 249 3.98 14.19 -12.48
C MET A 249 4.26 13.15 -11.39
N VAL A 250 3.22 12.43 -10.99
CA VAL A 250 3.29 11.30 -10.06
C VAL A 250 3.16 10.00 -10.85
N TYR A 251 4.30 9.37 -11.11
CA TYR A 251 4.36 8.08 -11.79
C TYR A 251 3.72 6.95 -10.97
N SER A 252 3.23 5.91 -11.67
CA SER A 252 2.70 4.71 -11.01
C SER A 252 3.75 3.62 -10.77
N LEU A 253 4.98 3.81 -11.23
CA LEU A 253 6.10 2.89 -11.04
C LEU A 253 7.28 3.63 -10.39
N TYR A 254 7.65 3.24 -9.17
CA TYR A 254 8.84 3.74 -8.48
C TYR A 254 9.68 2.57 -7.97
N ILE A 255 10.82 2.31 -8.59
CA ILE A 255 11.73 1.21 -8.23
C ILE A 255 13.17 1.67 -7.93
N TRP A 256 13.41 2.98 -7.93
CA TRP A 256 14.74 3.57 -7.68
C TRP A 256 15.30 3.18 -6.31
N GLY A 257 16.62 3.25 -6.12
CA GLY A 257 17.24 2.86 -4.85
C GLY A 257 17.28 1.35 -4.61
N ASN A 258 17.19 0.57 -5.69
CA ASN A 258 17.44 -0.87 -5.71
C ASN A 258 18.70 -1.17 -6.52
N PRO A 259 19.47 -2.21 -6.18
CA PRO A 259 20.71 -2.59 -6.88
C PRO A 259 20.47 -3.38 -8.18
N PHE A 260 19.46 -3.05 -8.97
CA PHE A 260 19.26 -3.63 -10.31
C PHE A 260 20.08 -2.88 -11.36
N ASP A 261 20.52 -3.58 -12.39
CA ASP A 261 21.33 -3.01 -13.48
C ASP A 261 20.61 -3.01 -14.83
N CYS A 262 19.47 -3.69 -14.93
CA CYS A 262 18.68 -3.79 -16.15
C CYS A 262 17.17 -3.87 -15.88
N MET A 263 16.36 -3.49 -16.86
CA MET A 263 14.90 -3.53 -16.82
C MET A 263 14.35 -4.82 -17.44
N PRO A 264 13.41 -5.53 -16.77
CA PRO A 264 12.87 -6.81 -17.23
C PRO A 264 11.85 -6.68 -18.37
N ASN A 265 11.39 -5.48 -18.69
CA ASN A 265 10.59 -5.15 -19.87
C ASN A 265 10.55 -3.62 -20.07
N HIS A 266 10.18 -3.19 -21.28
CA HIS A 266 9.92 -1.78 -21.57
C HIS A 266 8.45 -1.46 -21.32
N LEU A 267 8.18 -0.33 -20.66
CA LEU A 267 6.81 0.15 -20.41
C LEU A 267 6.63 1.54 -21.05
N PRO A 268 6.21 1.59 -22.34
CA PRO A 268 5.91 2.80 -23.12
C PRO A 268 5.18 3.88 -22.34
N GLY A 269 5.77 5.07 -22.28
CA GLY A 269 5.17 6.23 -21.62
C GLY A 269 5.02 6.13 -20.10
N ILE A 270 5.25 4.98 -19.48
CA ILE A 270 5.09 4.79 -18.02
C ILE A 270 6.40 5.06 -17.29
N MET A 271 7.53 4.71 -17.92
CA MET A 271 8.85 4.85 -17.32
C MET A 271 9.22 6.32 -17.16
N SER A 272 9.67 6.68 -15.95
CA SER A 272 10.29 7.99 -15.73
C SER A 272 11.58 8.13 -16.54
N PRO A 273 12.06 9.35 -16.81
CA PRO A 273 13.33 9.57 -17.51
C PRO A 273 14.51 8.80 -16.90
N ASP A 274 14.53 8.63 -15.58
CA ASP A 274 15.57 7.88 -14.87
C ASP A 274 15.48 6.38 -15.13
N LEU A 275 14.27 5.81 -15.18
CA LEU A 275 14.09 4.40 -15.53
C LEU A 275 14.46 4.11 -16.98
N LEU A 276 14.24 5.08 -17.88
CA LEU A 276 14.70 5.04 -19.28
C LEU A 276 16.23 5.18 -19.43
N SER A 277 17.00 5.28 -18.35
CA SER A 277 18.47 5.23 -18.40
C SER A 277 19.03 3.82 -18.25
N TYR A 278 18.26 2.90 -17.66
CA TYR A 278 18.66 1.51 -17.49
C TYR A 278 18.51 0.75 -18.80
N PRO A 279 19.51 -0.08 -19.19
CA PRO A 279 19.35 -0.99 -20.32
C PRO A 279 18.27 -2.04 -20.02
N LEU A 280 17.69 -2.62 -21.06
CA LEU A 280 16.87 -3.81 -20.90
C LEU A 280 17.75 -5.02 -20.57
N CYS A 281 17.21 -5.97 -19.82
CA CYS A 281 17.93 -7.19 -19.47
C CYS A 281 18.23 -8.04 -20.71
N ALA A 282 19.51 -8.32 -20.93
CA ALA A 282 20.01 -9.15 -22.02
C ALA A 282 20.48 -10.52 -21.51
N GLU A 283 20.74 -11.45 -22.43
CA GLU A 283 21.33 -12.74 -22.11
C GLU A 283 22.69 -12.55 -21.40
N GLY A 284 22.92 -13.30 -20.32
CA GLY A 284 24.13 -13.17 -19.52
C GLY A 284 24.18 -11.94 -18.60
N ASN A 285 23.04 -11.29 -18.33
CA ASN A 285 22.97 -10.21 -17.33
C ASN A 285 23.44 -10.69 -15.94
N THR A 286 23.98 -9.76 -15.15
CA THR A 286 24.75 -10.08 -13.94
C THR A 286 23.94 -10.76 -12.84
N HIS A 287 22.61 -10.60 -12.87
CA HIS A 287 21.69 -11.06 -11.84
C HIS A 287 20.77 -12.21 -12.28
N GLY A 288 20.93 -12.72 -13.51
CA GLY A 288 20.09 -13.81 -14.04
C GLY A 288 18.63 -13.40 -14.27
N CYS A 289 18.38 -12.12 -14.52
CA CYS A 289 17.06 -11.55 -14.72
C CYS A 289 16.35 -12.00 -15.99
N PRO A 290 15.00 -11.91 -16.01
CA PRO A 290 14.21 -12.12 -17.22
C PRO A 290 14.79 -11.35 -18.40
N VAL A 291 15.13 -12.06 -19.46
CA VAL A 291 15.71 -11.47 -20.68
C VAL A 291 14.58 -10.89 -21.51
N VAL A 292 14.73 -9.65 -21.95
CA VAL A 292 13.77 -9.02 -22.87
C VAL A 292 14.06 -9.45 -24.30
N THR A 293 13.12 -10.17 -24.90
CA THR A 293 13.14 -10.60 -26.31
C THR A 293 12.02 -9.91 -27.09
N GLY A 294 12.32 -9.34 -28.28
CA GLY A 294 11.38 -8.57 -29.12
C GLY A 294 11.49 -7.04 -29.02
N VAL A 295 11.69 -6.39 -30.19
CA VAL A 295 11.69 -4.92 -30.39
C VAL A 295 10.30 -4.32 -30.11
N GLU A 296 10.15 -3.53 -29.05
CA GLU A 296 8.95 -2.72 -28.81
C GLU A 296 9.30 -1.24 -28.63
N GLU A 297 9.27 -0.46 -29.73
CA GLU A 297 8.41 0.73 -29.76
C GLU A 297 8.22 1.35 -31.15
N LYS A 298 7.04 1.94 -31.30
CA LYS A 298 6.51 2.63 -32.47
C LYS A 298 6.75 4.13 -32.31
N TRP A 299 7.18 4.75 -33.39
CA TRP A 299 7.72 6.09 -33.48
C TRP A 299 6.62 7.17 -33.58
N GLU A 300 6.73 8.28 -32.83
CA GLU A 300 5.95 9.52 -33.09
C GLU A 300 6.90 10.68 -33.40
N ASN A 301 7.01 11.01 -34.68
CA ASN A 301 7.80 12.14 -35.15
C ASN A 301 6.94 13.40 -35.22
N SER A 302 7.28 14.38 -34.40
CA SER A 302 6.63 15.70 -34.40
C SER A 302 6.97 16.56 -35.63
N GLN A 303 7.83 16.10 -36.55
CA GLN A 303 8.34 16.88 -37.68
C GLN A 303 8.24 16.19 -39.06
N ASN A 304 7.66 14.97 -39.17
CA ASN A 304 7.46 14.21 -40.43
C ASN A 304 8.67 14.08 -41.39
N LEU A 305 9.90 14.33 -40.92
CA LEU A 305 11.11 14.35 -41.77
C LEU A 305 11.75 12.99 -42.03
N PHE A 306 11.40 11.98 -41.22
CA PHE A 306 11.84 10.59 -41.38
C PHE A 306 10.61 9.69 -41.18
N GLU A 307 10.71 8.40 -41.47
CA GLU A 307 9.71 7.38 -41.13
C GLU A 307 10.54 6.18 -40.68
N LEU A 308 10.52 5.87 -39.37
CA LEU A 308 11.22 4.73 -38.81
C LEU A 308 10.25 3.58 -38.60
N THR A 309 10.23 2.65 -39.56
CA THR A 309 9.46 1.41 -39.44
C THR A 309 10.42 0.31 -39.06
N MET A 310 10.28 -0.20 -37.85
CA MET A 310 10.97 -1.41 -37.41
C MET A 310 10.29 -2.62 -38.05
N VAL A 311 11.02 -3.35 -38.89
CA VAL A 311 10.60 -4.64 -39.44
C VAL A 311 11.67 -5.64 -39.06
N GLN A 312 11.38 -6.48 -38.05
CA GLN A 312 12.37 -7.38 -37.44
C GLN A 312 13.59 -6.58 -36.91
N ASN A 313 14.80 -6.93 -37.33
CA ASN A 313 16.07 -6.31 -36.94
C ASN A 313 16.43 -5.10 -37.81
N LYS A 314 15.51 -4.50 -38.55
CA LYS A 314 15.81 -3.41 -39.49
C LYS A 314 14.99 -2.16 -39.19
N ALA A 315 15.63 -1.00 -39.27
CA ALA A 315 14.94 0.28 -39.39
C ALA A 315 14.95 0.76 -40.84
N VAL A 316 13.78 1.07 -41.38
CA VAL A 316 13.69 1.91 -42.58
C VAL A 316 13.86 3.36 -42.15
N ILE A 317 14.69 4.16 -42.81
CA ILE A 317 14.85 5.60 -42.52
C ILE A 317 14.72 6.37 -43.84
N GLN A 318 13.83 7.36 -43.88
CA GLN A 318 13.66 8.24 -45.02
C GLN A 318 14.28 9.61 -44.77
N VAL A 319 15.32 10.03 -45.49
CA VAL A 319 15.96 11.34 -45.30
C VAL A 319 15.76 12.25 -46.53
N PRO A 320 15.48 13.56 -46.37
CA PRO A 320 15.29 14.49 -47.50
C PRO A 320 16.61 14.89 -48.20
N VAL A 321 17.74 14.78 -47.49
CA VAL A 321 19.11 14.98 -47.97
C VAL A 321 20.03 13.99 -47.24
N THR A 322 21.21 13.72 -47.78
CA THR A 322 22.18 12.80 -47.17
C THR A 322 22.46 13.18 -45.71
N ALA A 323 22.42 12.19 -44.83
CA ALA A 323 22.61 12.35 -43.39
C ALA A 323 23.61 11.31 -42.85
N LYS A 324 24.19 11.59 -41.68
CA LYS A 324 24.96 10.61 -40.91
C LYS A 324 24.13 10.12 -39.75
N LEU A 325 24.07 8.81 -39.56
CA LEU A 325 23.47 8.17 -38.42
C LEU A 325 24.56 7.63 -37.51
N PHE A 326 24.38 7.83 -36.22
CA PHE A 326 25.16 7.21 -35.15
C PHE A 326 24.18 6.55 -34.19
N LEU A 327 24.53 5.36 -33.72
CA LEU A 327 23.82 4.65 -32.67
C LEU A 327 24.76 4.56 -31.48
N TYR A 328 24.38 5.14 -30.36
CA TYR A 328 25.13 5.07 -29.12
C TYR A 328 24.45 4.08 -28.19
N ASN A 329 25.21 3.27 -27.46
CA ASN A 329 24.65 2.60 -26.29
C ASN A 329 24.43 3.62 -25.15
N THR A 330 23.81 3.19 -24.07
CA THR A 330 23.56 4.03 -22.88
C THR A 330 24.84 4.55 -22.21
N MET A 331 26.00 3.93 -22.47
CA MET A 331 27.31 4.39 -22.01
C MET A 331 27.96 5.45 -22.92
N GLY A 332 27.28 5.86 -24.00
CA GLY A 332 27.79 6.86 -24.95
C GLY A 332 28.81 6.33 -25.96
N SER A 333 29.01 5.00 -26.04
CA SER A 333 29.86 4.38 -27.06
C SER A 333 29.08 4.18 -28.36
N VAL A 334 29.66 4.58 -29.49
CA VAL A 334 29.11 4.32 -30.81
C VAL A 334 29.13 2.82 -31.08
N GLN A 335 27.95 2.25 -31.34
CA GLN A 335 27.75 0.84 -31.68
C GLN A 335 27.53 0.65 -33.18
N LEU A 336 26.96 1.65 -33.85
CA LEU A 336 26.79 1.66 -35.30
C LEU A 336 26.92 3.08 -35.84
N SER A 337 27.56 3.22 -37.00
CA SER A 337 27.57 4.48 -37.75
C SER A 337 27.30 4.20 -39.22
N ALA A 338 26.41 4.96 -39.84
CA ALA A 338 26.04 4.78 -41.23
C ALA A 338 25.83 6.13 -41.93
N THR A 339 26.09 6.16 -43.23
CA THR A 339 25.64 7.28 -44.09
C THR A 339 24.30 6.89 -44.70
N ILE A 340 23.30 7.74 -44.53
CA ILE A 340 21.97 7.57 -45.11
C ILE A 340 21.85 8.49 -46.32
N ASN A 341 21.67 7.91 -47.50
CA ASN A 341 21.50 8.67 -48.73
C ASN A 341 20.07 9.21 -48.83
N LYS A 342 19.88 10.30 -49.58
CA LYS A 342 18.56 10.87 -49.87
C LYS A 342 17.58 9.78 -50.36
N GLY A 343 16.41 9.71 -49.73
CA GLY A 343 15.39 8.68 -50.00
C GLY A 343 15.19 7.72 -48.82
N LYS A 344 14.54 6.58 -49.07
CA LYS A 344 14.34 5.50 -48.10
C LYS A 344 15.54 4.55 -48.11
N GLN A 345 16.09 4.24 -46.95
CA GLN A 345 17.17 3.29 -46.78
C GLN A 345 16.92 2.40 -45.57
N GLU A 346 17.19 1.10 -45.70
CA GLU A 346 17.18 0.16 -44.58
C GLU A 346 18.53 0.18 -43.86
N ILE A 347 18.49 0.23 -42.54
CA ILE A 347 19.64 0.00 -41.66
C ILE A 347 19.37 -1.28 -40.88
N ASP A 348 20.32 -2.20 -40.92
CA ASP A 348 20.27 -3.47 -40.20
C ASP A 348 20.92 -3.33 -38.82
N PHE A 349 20.17 -3.73 -37.80
CA PHE A 349 20.53 -3.72 -36.39
C PHE A 349 20.74 -5.14 -35.83
N SER A 350 20.72 -6.18 -36.67
CA SER A 350 20.87 -7.59 -36.25
C SER A 350 22.19 -7.92 -35.56
N ASN A 351 23.24 -7.14 -35.81
CA ASN A 351 24.55 -7.31 -35.18
C ASN A 351 24.70 -6.55 -33.86
N LEU A 352 23.66 -5.82 -33.44
CA LEU A 352 23.67 -5.10 -32.18
C LEU A 352 23.23 -6.03 -31.06
N THR A 353 23.59 -5.70 -29.83
CA THR A 353 23.07 -6.44 -28.67
C THR A 353 21.69 -5.91 -28.32
N SER A 354 20.83 -6.74 -27.73
CA SER A 354 19.56 -6.27 -27.16
C SER A 354 19.83 -5.19 -26.12
N GLY A 355 19.14 -4.06 -26.18
CA GLY A 355 19.32 -2.92 -25.30
C GLY A 355 18.72 -1.62 -25.81
N MET A 356 18.84 -0.57 -25.01
CA MET A 356 18.47 0.80 -25.37
C MET A 356 19.63 1.51 -26.07
N TYR A 357 19.33 2.21 -27.16
CA TYR A 357 20.28 2.96 -27.96
C TYR A 357 19.79 4.37 -28.20
N ILE A 358 20.72 5.33 -28.21
CA ILE A 358 20.45 6.69 -28.65
C ILE A 358 20.84 6.78 -30.13
N VAL A 359 19.87 7.01 -31.00
CA VAL A 359 20.09 7.32 -32.40
C VAL A 359 20.36 8.81 -32.53
N THR A 360 21.46 9.17 -33.17
CA THR A 360 21.75 10.54 -33.57
C THR A 360 21.80 10.62 -35.08
N ILE A 361 20.98 11.49 -35.68
CA ILE A 361 20.99 11.75 -37.12
C ILE A 361 21.46 13.17 -37.36
N ILE A 362 22.52 13.34 -38.15
CA ILE A 362 23.11 14.62 -38.52
C ILE A 362 22.84 14.87 -40.00
N SER A 363 22.03 15.88 -40.32
CA SER A 363 21.65 16.25 -41.68
C SER A 363 21.96 17.72 -41.93
N GLY A 364 23.08 17.99 -42.63
CA GLY A 364 23.60 19.35 -42.78
C GLY A 364 23.97 19.96 -41.42
N ALA A 365 23.36 21.11 -41.08
CA ALA A 365 23.56 21.79 -39.79
C ALA A 365 22.59 21.31 -38.68
N LYS A 366 21.68 20.37 -38.98
CA LYS A 366 20.68 19.88 -38.02
C LYS A 366 21.14 18.56 -37.40
N VAL A 367 20.94 18.42 -36.09
CA VAL A 367 21.17 17.20 -35.33
C VAL A 367 19.87 16.78 -34.67
N TYR A 368 19.54 15.51 -34.80
CA TYR A 368 18.36 14.88 -34.24
C TYR A 368 18.79 13.76 -33.30
N TYR A 369 18.13 13.63 -32.16
CA TYR A 369 18.39 12.59 -31.17
C TYR A 369 17.10 11.82 -30.93
N GLU A 370 17.18 10.50 -30.93
CA GLU A 370 16.06 9.62 -30.64
C GLU A 370 16.54 8.46 -29.77
N LYS A 371 15.62 7.82 -29.05
CA LYS A 371 15.88 6.56 -28.36
C LYS A 371 15.22 5.44 -29.13
N ILE A 372 15.95 4.34 -29.34
CA ILE A 372 15.39 3.09 -29.84
C ILE A 372 15.71 1.96 -28.89
N VAL A 373 14.81 1.01 -28.82
CA VAL A 373 15.01 -0.25 -28.12
C VAL A 373 15.27 -1.31 -29.18
N ILE A 374 16.40 -2.00 -29.09
CA ILE A 374 16.69 -3.19 -29.90
C ILE A 374 16.51 -4.40 -29.00
N SER A 375 15.82 -5.43 -29.47
CA SER A 375 15.69 -6.68 -28.73
C SER A 375 15.48 -7.82 -29.71
N HIS A 376 16.35 -8.83 -29.62
CA HIS A 376 16.40 -10.00 -30.50
C HIS A 376 15.59 -11.18 -29.97
#